data_AF-A0A3P7IFT4-F1
#
_entry.id   AF-A0A3P7IFT4-F1
#
_cell.length_a   1.000
_cell.length_b   1.000
_cell.length_c   1.000
_cell.angle_alpha   90.00
_cell.angle_beta   90.00
_cell.angle_gamma   90.00
#
_symmetry.space_group_name_H-M   'P 1'
#
loop_
_entity.id
_entity.type
_entity.pdbx_description
1 polymer ?
#
loop_
_entity_poly.entity_id
_entity_poly.type
_entity_poly.pdbx_seq_one_letter_code
_entity_poly.pdbx_strand_id
1 'polypeptide(L)'
;MGRASFEYDEVGNTFYYVLVSFYAIILIPVTYFFFPTGKAEVVEVDERECQCAGCSQKRQLKAANKPWKRTKSILTVVLLITAWIVFALIVKKVTEIEVTYQEYNPYQILGLDQGADTAAVRKAYRELSKKMHPDRGGDAQMFDKIAKAYQALTDEESRENWEKYGNPDGPT
;
A
#
# COMPACT_ATOMS: atom_id res chain seq x y z
N MET A 1 23.02 -17.88 -9.96
CA MET A 1 22.79 -16.46 -9.62
C MET A 1 21.33 -16.18 -9.94
N GLY A 2 20.46 -16.15 -8.92
CA GLY A 2 19.03 -15.90 -9.12
C GLY A 2 18.82 -14.47 -9.62
N ARG A 3 18.32 -14.34 -10.85
CA ARG A 3 17.84 -13.06 -11.36
C ARG A 3 16.49 -12.84 -10.68
N ALA A 4 16.36 -11.80 -9.87
CA ALA A 4 15.06 -11.40 -9.35
C ALA A 4 14.18 -11.00 -10.55
N SER A 5 13.17 -11.81 -10.87
CA SER A 5 12.09 -11.43 -11.78
C SER A 5 11.17 -10.48 -11.02
N PHE A 6 11.05 -9.26 -11.51
CA PHE A 6 10.17 -8.25 -10.94
C PHE A 6 8.84 -8.31 -11.68
N GLU A 7 7.86 -9.00 -11.09
CA GLU A 7 6.48 -8.93 -11.54
C GLU A 7 5.90 -7.60 -11.06
N TYR A 8 5.77 -6.64 -11.98
CA TYR A 8 5.19 -5.34 -11.69
C TYR A 8 3.67 -5.47 -11.64
N ASP A 9 3.09 -5.14 -10.49
CA ASP A 9 1.65 -4.96 -10.35
C ASP A 9 1.20 -3.78 -11.21
N GLU A 10 0.55 -4.08 -12.34
CA GLU A 10 0.16 -3.10 -13.34
C GLU A 10 -0.92 -2.12 -12.85
N VAL A 11 -1.60 -2.44 -11.73
CA VAL A 11 -2.68 -1.63 -11.15
C VAL A 11 -2.16 -0.76 -10.00
N GLY A 12 -0.93 -1.00 -9.52
CA GLY A 12 -0.34 -0.30 -8.39
C GLY A 12 -1.03 -0.61 -7.05
N ASN A 13 -1.70 -1.75 -6.94
CA ASN A 13 -2.38 -2.19 -5.72
C ASN A 13 -1.38 -2.43 -4.56
N THR A 14 -0.22 -3.01 -4.87
CA THR A 14 0.94 -3.19 -3.98
C THR A 14 1.39 -1.91 -3.29
N PHE A 15 1.33 -0.76 -3.98
CA PHE A 15 1.71 0.53 -3.42
C PHE A 15 0.81 0.93 -2.24
N TYR A 16 -0.50 0.65 -2.31
CA TYR A 16 -1.42 0.96 -1.22
C TYR A 16 -1.14 0.12 0.03
N TYR A 17 -0.79 -1.16 -0.13
CA TYR A 17 -0.40 -2.01 1.00
C TYR A 17 0.89 -1.51 1.66
N VAL A 18 1.86 -1.07 0.86
CA VAL A 18 3.08 -0.42 1.37
C VAL A 18 2.73 0.83 2.16
N LEU A 19 1.90 1.73 1.63
CA LEU A 19 1.48 2.93 2.36
C LEU A 19 0.76 2.62 3.69
N VAL A 20 -0.17 1.66 3.69
CA VAL A 20 -0.91 1.25 4.89
C VAL A 20 0.03 0.67 5.95
N SER A 21 0.99 -0.17 5.55
CA SER A 21 1.96 -0.76 6.47
C SER A 21 2.91 0.28 7.07
N PHE A 22 3.46 1.20 6.27
CA PHE A 22 4.26 2.32 6.78
C PHE A 22 3.46 3.19 7.75
N TYR A 23 2.20 3.49 7.41
CA TYR A 23 1.32 4.26 8.28
C TYR A 23 1.09 3.55 9.62
N ALA A 24 0.83 2.24 9.61
CA ALA A 24 0.63 1.45 10.82
C ALA A 24 1.91 1.41 11.70
N ILE A 25 3.08 1.24 11.09
CA ILE A 25 4.39 1.24 11.78
C ILE A 25 4.65 2.57 12.49
N ILE A 26 4.18 3.70 11.95
CA ILE A 26 4.34 5.01 12.57
C ILE A 26 3.25 5.27 13.61
N LEU A 27 1.99 4.94 13.29
CA LEU A 27 0.84 5.23 14.14
C LEU A 27 0.90 4.48 15.47
N ILE A 28 1.28 3.19 15.47
CA ILE A 28 1.27 2.36 16.69
C ILE A 28 2.25 2.89 17.76
N PRO A 29 3.54 3.15 17.46
CA PRO A 29 4.48 3.75 18.42
C PRO A 29 4.05 5.16 18.83
N VAL A 30 3.61 6.00 17.90
CA VAL A 30 3.15 7.37 18.22
C VAL A 30 1.98 7.32 19.19
N THR A 31 1.02 6.43 18.97
CA THR A 31 -0.11 6.23 19.87
C THR A 31 0.38 5.76 21.24
N TYR A 32 1.31 4.80 21.31
CA TYR A 32 1.87 4.31 22.58
C TYR A 32 2.62 5.39 23.37
N PHE A 33 3.50 6.16 22.73
CA PHE A 33 4.33 7.18 23.39
C PHE A 33 3.55 8.42 23.78
N PHE A 34 2.61 8.86 22.94
CA PHE A 34 1.81 10.07 23.18
C PHE A 34 0.48 9.78 23.88
N PHE A 35 0.17 8.52 24.18
CA PHE A 35 -1.00 8.19 24.99
C PHE A 35 -0.88 8.92 26.33
N PRO A 36 -1.89 9.70 26.75
CA PRO A 36 -1.88 10.40 28.02
C PRO A 36 -2.03 9.37 29.15
N THR A 37 -0.92 8.70 29.49
CA THR A 37 -0.80 8.00 30.75
C THR A 37 -0.88 9.05 31.83
N GLY A 38 -1.92 8.97 32.67
CA GLY A 38 -2.16 9.89 33.79
C GLY A 38 -1.10 9.73 34.87
N LYS A 39 0.17 10.04 34.57
CA LYS A 39 1.23 10.12 35.56
C LYS A 39 0.83 11.22 36.54
N ALA A 40 0.65 10.85 37.79
CA ALA A 40 0.45 11.80 38.89
C ALA A 40 1.62 12.79 38.87
N GLU A 41 1.29 14.07 38.67
CA GLU A 41 2.28 15.14 38.74
C GLU A 41 2.74 15.23 40.19
N VAL A 42 3.98 14.84 40.46
CA VAL A 42 4.60 15.05 41.76
C VAL A 42 4.73 16.55 41.93
N VAL A 43 3.95 17.12 42.83
CA VAL A 43 4.01 18.54 43.17
C VAL A 43 5.28 18.74 44.00
N GLU A 44 6.33 19.30 43.39
CA GLU A 44 7.50 19.76 44.15
C GLU A 44 7.08 20.89 45.09
N VAL A 45 7.17 20.62 46.39
CA VAL A 45 6.86 21.61 47.43
C VAL A 45 8.16 22.34 47.75
N ASP A 46 8.23 23.64 47.46
CA ASP A 46 9.36 24.47 47.89
C ASP A 46 9.24 24.72 49.41
N GLU A 47 10.20 24.22 50.18
CA GLU A 47 10.24 24.34 51.64
C GLU A 47 10.33 25.79 52.12
N ARG A 48 10.75 26.72 51.24
CA ARG A 48 10.81 28.16 51.54
C ARG A 48 9.44 28.84 51.47
N GLU A 49 8.40 28.12 51.06
CA GLU A 49 7.08 28.67 50.87
C GLU A 49 6.10 28.35 52.03
N CYS A 50 5.17 29.26 52.30
CA CYS A 50 4.15 29.08 53.34
C CYS A 50 3.27 27.82 53.11
N GLN A 51 3.13 26.99 54.14
CA GLN A 51 2.39 25.70 54.12
C GLN A 51 1.06 25.72 54.91
N CYS A 52 0.51 26.89 55.24
CA CYS A 52 -0.80 26.95 55.91
C CYS A 52 -1.92 26.43 54.98
N ALA A 53 -3.02 25.93 55.58
CA ALA A 53 -4.14 25.32 54.86
C ALA A 53 -4.73 26.22 53.74
N GLY A 54 -4.77 27.55 53.96
CA GLY A 54 -5.24 28.49 52.95
C GLY A 54 -4.27 28.69 51.77
N CYS A 55 -2.96 28.72 52.04
CA CYS A 55 -1.93 28.91 51.00
C CYS A 55 -1.75 27.65 50.15
N SER A 56 -1.75 26.47 50.76
CA SER A 56 -1.65 25.19 50.04
C SER A 56 -2.86 24.97 49.12
N GLN A 57 -4.07 25.26 49.59
CA GLN A 57 -5.29 25.14 48.80
C GLN A 57 -5.29 26.07 47.58
N LYS A 58 -4.85 27.32 47.74
CA LYS A 58 -4.74 28.30 46.63
C LYS A 58 -3.73 27.84 45.57
N ARG A 59 -2.63 27.19 45.96
CA ARG A 59 -1.65 26.62 45.02
C ARG A 59 -2.18 25.39 44.32
N GLN A 60 -2.85 24.49 45.03
CA GLN A 60 -3.50 23.32 44.44
C GLN A 60 -4.54 23.76 43.39
N LEU A 61 -5.34 24.79 43.67
CA LEU A 61 -6.29 25.38 42.71
C LEU A 61 -5.59 25.98 41.48
N LYS A 62 -4.46 26.67 41.65
CA LYS A 62 -3.66 27.19 40.52
C LYS A 62 -3.00 26.08 39.69
N ALA A 63 -2.52 25.02 40.33
CA ALA A 63 -1.94 23.86 39.65
C ALA A 63 -3.00 23.10 38.85
N ALA A 64 -4.19 22.89 39.43
CA ALA A 64 -5.33 22.26 38.76
C ALA A 64 -5.85 23.07 37.56
N ASN A 65 -5.78 24.40 37.63
CA ASN A 65 -6.25 25.30 36.57
C ASN A 65 -5.21 25.65 35.51
N LYS A 66 -4.07 24.94 35.37
CA LYS A 66 -3.12 25.18 34.27
C LYS A 66 -3.77 24.89 32.90
N PRO A 67 -4.15 25.91 32.11
CA PRO A 67 -4.93 25.69 30.89
C PRO A 67 -4.09 25.03 29.79
N TRP A 68 -2.81 25.42 29.68
CA TRP A 68 -1.89 24.96 28.64
C TRP A 68 -1.61 23.45 28.67
N LYS A 69 -1.50 22.86 29.87
CA LYS A 69 -1.25 21.43 30.03
C LYS A 69 -2.48 20.61 29.62
N ARG A 70 -3.67 21.10 29.98
CA ARG A 70 -4.97 20.50 29.64
C ARG A 70 -5.26 20.63 28.14
N THR A 71 -5.07 21.80 27.55
CA THR A 71 -5.29 22.02 26.11
C THR A 71 -4.31 21.21 25.26
N LYS A 72 -3.02 21.11 25.66
CA LYS A 72 -2.04 20.27 24.97
C LYS A 72 -2.46 18.79 24.97
N SER A 73 -2.90 18.25 26.11
CA SER A 73 -3.34 16.85 26.20
C SER A 73 -4.60 16.58 25.39
N ILE A 74 -5.57 17.50 25.40
CA ILE A 74 -6.78 17.39 24.56
C ILE A 74 -6.40 17.43 23.08
N LEU A 75 -5.54 18.36 22.66
CA LEU A 75 -5.10 18.49 21.28
C LEU A 75 -4.35 17.25 20.78
N THR A 76 -3.48 16.66 21.61
CA THR A 76 -2.81 15.40 21.25
C THR A 76 -3.79 14.23 21.10
N VAL A 77 -4.81 14.14 21.96
CA VAL A 77 -5.84 13.09 21.86
C VAL A 77 -6.69 13.29 20.61
N VAL A 78 -7.11 14.52 20.31
CA VAL A 78 -7.86 14.85 19.09
C VAL A 78 -7.04 14.48 17.85
N LEU A 79 -5.76 14.84 17.79
CA LEU A 79 -4.89 14.49 16.67
C LEU A 79 -4.77 12.96 16.50
N LEU A 80 -4.56 12.21 17.57
CA LEU A 80 -4.52 10.75 17.51
C LEU A 80 -5.85 10.17 17.01
N ILE A 81 -6.98 10.64 17.52
CA ILE A 81 -8.31 10.19 17.06
C ILE A 81 -8.48 10.48 15.57
N THR A 82 -8.13 11.68 15.10
CA THR A 82 -8.21 12.01 13.67
C THR A 82 -7.31 11.11 12.82
N ALA A 83 -6.11 10.79 13.29
CA ALA A 83 -5.20 9.88 12.62
C ALA A 83 -5.78 8.45 12.52
N TRP A 84 -6.34 7.92 13.61
CA TRP A 84 -7.02 6.61 13.61
C TRP A 84 -8.25 6.58 12.70
N ILE A 85 -9.01 7.68 12.62
CA ILE A 85 -10.14 7.80 11.68
C ILE A 85 -9.64 7.75 10.23
N VAL A 86 -8.60 8.52 9.90
CA VAL A 86 -8.00 8.52 8.56
C VAL A 86 -7.49 7.12 8.19
N PHE A 87 -6.80 6.44 9.11
CA PHE A 87 -6.36 5.05 8.91
C PHE A 87 -7.51 4.12 8.55
N ALA A 88 -8.61 4.19 9.31
CA ALA A 88 -9.79 3.35 9.07
C ALA A 88 -10.44 3.65 7.69
N LEU A 89 -10.45 4.91 7.26
CA LEU A 89 -10.95 5.30 5.92
C LEU A 89 -10.06 4.75 4.81
N ILE A 90 -8.74 4.81 4.96
CA ILE A 90 -7.79 4.25 4.00
C ILE A 90 -7.97 2.74 3.89
N VAL A 91 -8.04 2.04 5.03
CA VAL A 91 -8.24 0.58 5.05
C VAL A 91 -9.55 0.20 4.35
N LYS A 92 -10.64 0.91 4.62
CA LYS A 92 -11.92 0.69 3.93
C LYS A 92 -11.80 0.83 2.42
N LYS A 93 -11.07 1.85 1.95
CA LYS A 93 -10.85 2.05 0.52
C LYS A 93 -10.00 0.94 -0.09
N VAL A 94 -8.95 0.49 0.60
CA VAL A 94 -8.11 -0.62 0.14
C VAL A 94 -8.90 -1.93 0.06
N THR A 95 -9.83 -2.19 1.00
CA THR A 95 -10.67 -3.40 0.96
C THR A 95 -11.70 -3.40 -0.16
N GLU A 96 -12.06 -2.24 -0.70
CA GLU A 96 -12.96 -2.10 -1.86
C GLU A 96 -12.22 -2.28 -3.19
N ILE A 97 -10.88 -2.23 -3.20
CA ILE A 97 -10.10 -2.50 -4.40
C ILE A 97 -10.19 -3.99 -4.69
N GLU A 98 -10.90 -4.34 -5.76
CA GLU A 98 -10.95 -5.70 -6.28
C GLU A 98 -9.53 -6.14 -6.61
N VAL A 99 -9.03 -7.14 -5.88
CA VAL A 99 -7.73 -7.74 -6.18
C VAL A 99 -7.91 -8.61 -7.41
N THR A 100 -7.85 -7.99 -8.59
CA THR A 100 -7.85 -8.72 -9.85
C THR A 100 -6.47 -9.33 -10.04
N TYR A 101 -6.27 -10.54 -9.54
CA TYR A 101 -5.20 -11.41 -10.00
C TYR A 101 -5.53 -11.81 -11.44
N GLN A 102 -5.09 -11.01 -12.42
CA GLN A 102 -5.16 -11.46 -13.81
C GLN A 102 -4.03 -12.46 -14.02
N GLU A 103 -4.38 -13.74 -14.04
CA GLU A 103 -3.46 -14.80 -14.43
C GLU A 103 -2.99 -14.52 -15.87
N TYR A 104 -1.68 -14.39 -16.07
CA TYR A 104 -1.12 -14.03 -17.37
C TYR A 104 -1.39 -15.14 -18.39
N ASN A 105 -2.34 -14.89 -19.31
CA ASN A 105 -2.70 -15.82 -20.35
C ASN A 105 -2.37 -15.27 -21.75
N PRO A 106 -1.25 -15.69 -22.37
CA PRO A 106 -0.81 -15.18 -23.66
C PRO A 106 -1.76 -15.55 -24.81
N TYR A 107 -2.50 -16.67 -24.71
CA TYR A 107 -3.52 -17.04 -25.70
C TYR A 107 -4.70 -16.08 -25.66
N GLN A 108 -5.20 -15.74 -24.46
CA GLN A 108 -6.29 -14.77 -24.30
C GLN A 108 -5.89 -13.37 -24.77
N ILE A 109 -4.64 -12.93 -24.52
CA ILE A 109 -4.13 -11.62 -24.99
C ILE A 109 -4.14 -11.54 -26.53
N LEU A 110 -3.83 -12.64 -27.21
CA LEU A 110 -3.87 -12.72 -28.68
C LEU A 110 -5.26 -13.06 -29.24
N GLY A 111 -6.24 -13.36 -28.39
CA GLY A 111 -7.59 -13.79 -28.80
C GLY A 111 -7.62 -15.16 -29.47
N LEU A 112 -6.75 -16.07 -29.03
CA LEU A 112 -6.64 -17.44 -29.54
C LEU A 112 -7.07 -18.45 -28.47
N ASP A 113 -7.49 -19.64 -28.91
CA ASP A 113 -7.73 -20.77 -28.01
C ASP A 113 -6.41 -21.33 -27.47
N GLN A 114 -6.47 -21.92 -26.27
CA GLN A 114 -5.33 -22.60 -25.66
C GLN A 114 -4.86 -23.74 -26.55
N GLY A 115 -3.55 -23.79 -26.84
CA GLY A 115 -2.97 -24.79 -27.73
C GLY A 115 -3.01 -24.45 -29.23
N ALA A 116 -3.33 -23.20 -29.60
CA ALA A 116 -3.22 -22.74 -30.99
C ALA A 116 -1.80 -22.91 -31.56
N ASP A 117 -1.71 -23.30 -32.84
CA ASP A 117 -0.43 -23.50 -33.52
C ASP A 117 0.36 -22.19 -33.68
N THR A 118 1.69 -22.30 -33.72
CA THR A 118 2.64 -21.21 -33.90
C THR A 118 2.35 -20.36 -35.16
N ALA A 119 1.82 -20.98 -36.22
CA ALA A 119 1.39 -20.26 -37.42
C ALA A 119 0.21 -19.32 -37.15
N ALA A 120 -0.76 -19.76 -36.32
CA ALA A 120 -1.91 -18.96 -35.90
C ALA A 120 -1.47 -17.82 -34.98
N VAL A 121 -0.57 -18.08 -34.02
CA VAL A 121 0.05 -17.07 -33.15
C VAL A 121 0.72 -15.97 -33.97
N ARG A 122 1.54 -16.33 -34.96
CA ARG A 122 2.20 -15.37 -35.87
C ARG A 122 1.23 -14.57 -36.72
N LYS A 123 0.08 -15.15 -37.08
CA LYS A 123 -0.96 -14.45 -37.84
C LYS A 123 -1.68 -13.43 -36.94
N ALA A 124 -2.14 -13.86 -35.76
CA ALA A 124 -2.83 -13.01 -34.79
C ALA A 124 -1.97 -11.82 -34.37
N TYR A 125 -0.68 -12.05 -34.06
CA TYR A 125 0.27 -10.99 -33.74
C TYR A 125 0.34 -9.94 -34.86
N ARG A 126 0.53 -10.36 -36.12
CA ARG A 126 0.62 -9.42 -37.26
C ARG A 126 -0.64 -8.59 -37.47
N GLU A 127 -1.82 -9.14 -37.20
CA GLU A 127 -3.09 -8.42 -37.30
C GLU A 127 -3.28 -7.44 -36.15
N LEU A 128 -3.00 -7.87 -34.91
CA LEU A 128 -3.13 -7.05 -33.70
C LEU A 128 -2.08 -5.93 -33.65
N SER A 129 -0.82 -6.22 -33.98
CA SER A 129 0.26 -5.22 -34.03
C SER A 129 -0.04 -4.10 -35.04
N LYS A 130 -0.69 -4.41 -36.18
CA LYS A 130 -1.07 -3.39 -37.16
C LYS A 130 -2.19 -2.47 -36.64
N LYS A 131 -3.09 -3.00 -35.81
CA LYS A 131 -4.23 -2.28 -35.22
C LYS A 131 -3.79 -1.44 -34.01
N MET A 132 -2.96 -2.01 -33.13
CA MET A 132 -2.56 -1.40 -31.86
C MET A 132 -1.24 -0.63 -31.92
N HIS A 133 -0.64 -0.45 -33.12
CA HIS A 133 0.62 0.27 -33.24
C HIS A 133 0.50 1.73 -32.73
N PRO A 134 1.42 2.21 -31.87
CA PRO A 134 1.34 3.57 -31.30
C PRO A 134 1.37 4.66 -32.39
N ASP A 135 2.17 4.50 -33.44
CA ASP A 135 2.22 5.45 -34.57
C ASP A 135 0.89 5.59 -35.34
N ARG A 136 -0.03 4.64 -35.19
CA ARG A 136 -1.36 4.66 -35.83
C ARG A 136 -2.47 5.05 -34.87
N GLY A 137 -2.13 5.55 -33.68
CA GLY A 137 -3.08 5.93 -32.64
C GLY A 137 -3.58 4.76 -31.78
N GLY A 138 -2.88 3.62 -31.80
CA GLY A 138 -3.13 2.51 -30.89
C GLY A 138 -2.52 2.73 -29.49
N ASP A 139 -2.94 1.93 -28.53
CA ASP A 139 -2.41 1.96 -27.17
C ASP A 139 -1.06 1.23 -27.08
N ALA A 140 -0.01 1.97 -26.67
CA ALA A 140 1.33 1.45 -26.49
C ALA A 140 1.39 0.34 -25.43
N GLN A 141 0.59 0.44 -24.36
CA GLN A 141 0.58 -0.58 -23.31
C GLN A 141 0.03 -1.91 -23.84
N MET A 142 -1.07 -1.85 -24.60
CA MET A 142 -1.65 -3.04 -25.21
C MET A 142 -0.71 -3.65 -26.27
N PHE A 143 0.01 -2.83 -27.03
CA PHE A 143 1.01 -3.30 -27.99
C PHE A 143 2.12 -4.11 -27.31
N ASP A 144 2.66 -3.62 -26.19
CA ASP A 144 3.67 -4.33 -25.40
C ASP A 144 3.14 -5.67 -24.86
N LYS A 145 1.89 -5.71 -24.37
CA LYS A 145 1.24 -6.96 -23.93
C LYS A 145 1.14 -7.98 -25.06
N ILE A 146 0.74 -7.54 -26.26
CA ILE A 146 0.66 -8.38 -27.46
C ILE A 146 2.05 -8.90 -27.86
N ALA A 147 3.09 -8.08 -27.77
CA ALA A 147 4.46 -8.48 -28.07
C ALA A 147 5.01 -9.51 -27.08
N LYS A 148 4.77 -9.31 -25.77
CA LYS A 148 5.14 -10.28 -24.73
C LYS A 148 4.42 -11.61 -24.91
N ALA A 149 3.11 -11.58 -25.20
CA ALA A 149 2.32 -12.79 -25.46
C ALA A 149 2.83 -13.56 -26.68
N TYR A 150 3.19 -12.85 -27.74
CA TYR A 150 3.80 -13.46 -28.92
C TYR A 150 5.15 -14.12 -28.59
N GLN A 151 6.02 -13.46 -27.83
CA GLN A 151 7.31 -14.01 -27.43
C GLN A 151 7.14 -15.31 -26.63
N ALA A 152 6.25 -15.29 -25.63
CA ALA A 152 5.95 -16.44 -24.77
C ALA A 152 5.41 -17.68 -25.52
N LEU A 153 4.79 -17.50 -26.69
CA LEU A 153 4.21 -18.60 -27.47
C LEU A 153 5.02 -18.99 -28.70
N THR A 154 6.03 -18.20 -29.06
CA THR A 154 6.86 -18.46 -30.26
C THR A 154 8.10 -19.28 -29.91
N ASP A 155 8.66 -19.09 -28.72
CA ASP A 155 9.78 -19.88 -28.24
C ASP A 155 9.31 -21.12 -27.47
N GLU A 156 9.81 -22.29 -27.87
CA GLU A 156 9.34 -23.58 -27.37
C GLU A 156 9.61 -23.75 -25.88
N GLU A 157 10.78 -23.28 -25.42
CA GLU A 157 11.16 -23.30 -24.00
C GLU A 157 10.21 -22.42 -23.17
N SER A 158 9.95 -21.19 -23.64
CA SER A 158 9.01 -20.29 -22.97
C SER A 158 7.57 -20.80 -22.94
N ARG A 159 7.14 -21.52 -23.99
CA ARG A 159 5.80 -22.12 -24.05
C ARG A 159 5.68 -23.27 -23.06
N GLU A 160 6.66 -24.17 -23.02
CA GLU A 160 6.70 -25.28 -22.07
C GLU A 160 6.76 -24.77 -20.61
N ASN A 161 7.52 -23.70 -20.37
CA ASN A 161 7.57 -23.03 -19.08
C ASN A 161 6.21 -22.46 -18.67
N TRP A 162 5.51 -21.80 -19.58
CA TRP A 162 4.17 -21.29 -19.29
C TRP A 162 3.17 -22.43 -19.01
N GLU A 163 3.24 -23.53 -19.75
CA GLU A 163 2.37 -24.70 -19.51
C GLU A 163 2.63 -25.38 -18.16
N LYS A 164 3.89 -25.39 -17.70
CA LYS A 164 4.28 -26.02 -16.43
C LYS A 164 4.14 -25.13 -15.21
N TYR A 165 4.41 -23.83 -15.35
CA TYR A 165 4.56 -22.89 -14.22
C TYR A 165 3.63 -21.68 -14.30
N GLY A 166 2.89 -21.50 -15.40
CA GLY A 166 2.01 -20.34 -15.61
C GLY A 166 2.74 -19.05 -16.02
N ASN A 167 4.07 -19.10 -16.22
CA ASN A 167 4.88 -17.95 -16.66
C ASN A 167 5.90 -18.39 -17.73
N PRO A 168 6.11 -17.63 -18.82
CA PRO A 168 7.17 -17.89 -19.82
C PRO A 168 8.60 -18.03 -19.27
N ASP A 169 8.92 -17.46 -18.11
CA ASP A 169 10.30 -17.46 -17.57
C ASP A 169 10.74 -18.78 -16.90
N GLY A 170 9.81 -19.72 -16.63
CA GLY A 170 10.12 -21.03 -16.04
C GLY A 170 9.99 -21.08 -14.51
N PRO A 171 10.54 -22.12 -13.85
CA PRO A 171 10.39 -22.31 -12.41
C PRO A 171 11.10 -21.17 -11.65
N THR A 172 10.30 -20.43 -10.88
CA THR A 172 10.75 -19.44 -9.89
C THR A 172 11.39 -20.09 -8.68
#